data_AF-A0A7V7XCX9-F1
#
_entry.id   AF-A0A7V7XCX9-F1
#
_cell.length_a   1.000
_cell.length_b   1.000
_cell.length_c   1.000
_cell.angle_alpha   90.00
_cell.angle_beta   90.00
_cell.angle_gamma   90.00
#
_symmetry.space_group_name_H-M   'P 1'
#
loop_
_entity.id
_entity.type
_entity.pdbx_description
1 polymer ?
#
loop_
_entity_poly.entity_id
_entity_poly.type
_entity_poly.pdbx_seq_one_letter_code
_entity_poly.pdbx_strand_id
1 'polypeptide(L)'
;MNKYRKLYVDKTAQTFADELVMFGLIRLLWEVTGANVTVMDCGAYYELTSPLPLEQTALDQASGVFPIPFIQTGKNKENLPPEAVGVDYDAEREQRNLYFSAQDKSGVARPHPHWDIFRAINPVALPSYTALLENWWRLQSHLPEVLALLFDLYAAHPNDIEGAIEAWKQLDKLHGWGISAEATCQQLYNPDQGKGQNKTKADGLSIRNVKSFWLVEYLKAIGFYESAMTRLVRGAKDRKTFVVVPRIIDFFTLRQVKSQFGETMQFRETSTRFDILAAIRYTRTLIEYHLTSEDVDEPWLRESWMPRQEVAGFRTAFYKDLGNAVATMNLSFIALPGWIYINSAADARLYVELLNEIELVTRQFDENNSDAFRLLQHLRDFVSGDDLQAFFRFTSLFPSYYMGMKERNKYVRPFSTLFVERLMMSTDINLYEILMAEGFQNVAYAIRQSTITAQYRKKQGDRKYDVRYGLGQELVRKSRYPADFMVALSNFMHKFNAENAQIMETRGGPYRRSLKTSDIEEIAQLIDKYGSEVVGNMLVAYGYARLPREDDETAIAELEQEIEDNG
;
A
#
# COMPACT_ATOMS: atom_id res chain seq x y z
N MET A 1 -4.64 3.14 42.08
CA MET A 1 -4.56 1.69 41.85
C MET A 1 -5.06 1.48 40.43
N ASN A 2 -4.16 1.59 39.46
CA ASN A 2 -4.53 1.63 38.05
C ASN A 2 -4.78 0.20 37.59
N LYS A 3 -6.00 -0.05 37.10
CA LYS A 3 -6.43 -1.33 36.53
C LYS A 3 -7.00 -1.05 35.14
N TYR A 4 -6.13 -0.64 34.22
CA TYR A 4 -6.52 -0.30 32.85
C TYR A 4 -6.57 -1.57 32.01
N ARG A 5 -7.74 -1.91 31.46
CA ARG A 5 -7.86 -2.93 30.41
C ARG A 5 -7.92 -2.31 29.02
N LYS A 6 -8.34 -1.05 28.96
CA LYS A 6 -8.47 -0.26 27.74
C LYS A 6 -7.71 1.05 27.90
N LEU A 7 -7.07 1.48 26.82
CA LEU A 7 -6.50 2.82 26.67
C LEU A 7 -7.05 3.43 25.37
N TYR A 8 -7.05 4.75 25.29
CA TYR A 8 -7.63 5.49 24.17
C TYR A 8 -6.63 6.53 23.65
N VAL A 9 -6.44 6.61 22.34
CA VAL A 9 -5.53 7.57 21.70
C VAL A 9 -6.31 8.45 20.73
N ASP A 10 -6.42 9.74 21.03
CA ASP A 10 -7.18 10.70 20.23
C ASP A 10 -6.49 11.05 18.91
N LYS A 11 -7.26 11.14 17.83
CA LYS A 11 -6.75 11.55 16.51
C LYS A 11 -6.80 13.06 16.33
N THR A 12 -5.82 13.74 16.92
CA THR A 12 -5.78 15.20 16.99
C THR A 12 -5.08 15.83 15.79
N ALA A 13 -4.05 15.18 15.25
CA ALA A 13 -3.27 15.72 14.14
C ALA A 13 -3.90 15.44 12.77
N GLN A 14 -4.71 14.37 12.67
CA GLN A 14 -5.26 13.86 11.41
C GLN A 14 -4.17 13.54 10.36
N THR A 15 -2.96 13.28 10.82
CA THR A 15 -1.80 12.80 10.05
C THR A 15 -1.27 11.52 10.68
N PHE A 16 -0.19 10.94 10.12
CA PHE A 16 0.38 9.74 10.72
C PHE A 16 0.89 9.93 12.16
N ALA A 17 1.00 11.17 12.64
CA ALA A 17 1.45 11.45 14.00
C ALA A 17 0.55 10.78 15.05
N ASP A 18 -0.76 10.64 14.78
CA ASP A 18 -1.71 9.98 15.66
C ASP A 18 -1.43 8.46 15.74
N GLU A 19 -1.21 7.82 14.58
CA GLU A 19 -0.81 6.42 14.50
C GLU A 19 0.53 6.17 15.18
N LEU A 20 1.51 7.09 15.05
CA LEU A 20 2.80 6.97 15.74
C LEU A 20 2.64 7.00 17.27
N VAL A 21 1.78 7.86 17.83
CA VAL A 21 1.50 7.86 19.27
C VAL A 21 0.89 6.53 19.69
N MET A 22 -0.10 6.05 18.94
CA MET A 22 -0.79 4.80 19.20
C MET A 22 0.17 3.60 19.21
N PHE A 23 1.01 3.47 18.19
CA PHE A 23 2.00 2.39 18.12
C PHE A 23 3.08 2.51 19.21
N GLY A 24 3.48 3.73 19.57
CA GLY A 24 4.39 3.96 20.68
C GLY A 24 3.82 3.49 22.02
N LEU A 25 2.53 3.77 22.25
CA LEU A 25 1.83 3.38 23.47
C LEU A 25 1.65 1.85 23.54
N ILE A 26 1.26 1.22 22.44
CA ILE A 26 1.18 -0.25 22.35
C ILE A 26 2.53 -0.89 22.68
N ARG A 27 3.61 -0.36 22.11
CA ARG A 27 4.97 -0.88 22.35
C ARG A 27 5.37 -0.78 23.83
N LEU A 28 5.12 0.35 24.48
CA LEU A 28 5.39 0.49 25.91
C LEU A 28 4.53 -0.47 26.74
N LEU A 29 3.25 -0.60 26.41
CA LEU A 29 2.35 -1.53 27.10
C LEU A 29 2.86 -2.98 26.96
N TRP A 30 3.34 -3.37 25.79
CA TRP A 30 3.96 -4.67 25.56
C TRP A 30 5.26 -4.86 26.36
N GLU A 31 6.14 -3.87 26.44
CA GLU A 31 7.38 -3.96 27.26
C GLU A 31 7.08 -4.15 28.75
N VAL A 32 6.01 -3.52 29.25
CA VAL A 32 5.63 -3.59 30.67
C VAL A 32 4.87 -4.87 31.01
N THR A 33 4.00 -5.34 30.11
CA THR A 33 3.04 -6.43 30.44
C THR A 33 3.27 -7.72 29.67
N GLY A 34 4.02 -7.69 28.56
CA GLY A 34 4.13 -8.79 27.60
C GLY A 34 2.84 -9.08 26.84
N ALA A 35 1.76 -8.32 27.05
CA ALA A 35 0.45 -8.61 26.51
C ALA A 35 0.36 -8.25 25.01
N ASN A 36 -0.32 -9.12 24.23
CA ASN A 36 -0.64 -8.83 22.84
C ASN A 36 -1.88 -7.93 22.77
N VAL A 37 -1.67 -6.64 22.48
CA VAL A 37 -2.73 -5.63 22.51
C VAL A 37 -3.48 -5.61 21.18
N THR A 38 -4.80 -5.61 21.23
CA THR A 38 -5.65 -5.37 20.05
C THR A 38 -5.91 -3.88 19.90
N VAL A 39 -5.69 -3.35 18.70
CA VAL A 39 -6.09 -2.00 18.33
C VAL A 39 -7.42 -2.04 17.58
N MET A 40 -8.31 -1.11 17.89
CA MET A 40 -9.55 -0.86 17.17
C MET A 40 -9.67 0.63 16.82
N ASP A 41 -9.98 0.93 15.57
CA ASP A 41 -10.27 2.27 15.07
C ASP A 41 -11.73 2.64 15.33
N CYS A 42 -11.97 3.60 16.23
CA CYS A 42 -13.29 4.10 16.60
C CYS A 42 -13.65 5.42 15.87
N GLY A 43 -12.97 5.75 14.77
CA GLY A 43 -13.15 7.00 14.03
C GLY A 43 -12.33 8.13 14.65
N ALA A 44 -12.81 8.74 15.74
CA ALA A 44 -12.18 9.90 16.38
C ALA A 44 -10.96 9.55 17.27
N TYR A 45 -10.87 8.30 17.71
CA TYR A 45 -9.78 7.79 18.56
C TYR A 45 -9.49 6.33 18.20
N TYR A 46 -8.36 5.81 18.66
CA TYR A 46 -8.06 4.39 18.71
C TYR A 46 -8.35 3.84 20.11
N GLU A 47 -9.02 2.69 20.19
CA GLU A 47 -9.13 1.90 21.42
C GLU A 47 -8.06 0.81 21.42
N LEU A 48 -7.28 0.73 22.50
CA LEU A 48 -6.27 -0.29 22.73
C LEU A 48 -6.79 -1.23 23.83
N THR A 49 -7.09 -2.48 23.48
CA THR A 49 -7.57 -3.48 24.42
C THR A 49 -6.46 -4.47 24.75
N SER A 50 -6.06 -4.50 26.02
CA SER A 50 -5.14 -5.51 26.53
C SER A 50 -5.90 -6.74 27.03
N PRO A 51 -5.45 -7.96 26.71
CA PRO A 51 -6.05 -9.19 27.27
C PRO A 51 -5.87 -9.26 28.79
N LEU A 52 -4.77 -8.71 29.30
CA LEU A 52 -4.45 -8.63 30.73
C LEU A 52 -4.62 -7.18 31.22
N PRO A 53 -5.22 -6.94 32.40
CA PRO A 53 -5.25 -5.60 32.97
C PRO A 53 -3.82 -5.14 33.27
N LEU A 54 -3.53 -3.87 33.03
CA LEU A 54 -2.32 -3.24 33.53
C LEU A 54 -2.45 -3.11 35.05
N GLU A 55 -1.72 -3.95 35.79
CA GLU A 55 -1.68 -3.93 37.25
C GLU A 55 -0.53 -3.06 37.76
N GLN A 56 -0.70 -2.49 38.95
CA GLN A 56 0.34 -1.69 39.61
C GLN A 56 1.65 -2.47 39.76
N THR A 57 1.57 -3.76 40.05
CA THR A 57 2.72 -4.68 40.15
C THR A 57 3.55 -4.75 38.87
N ALA A 58 2.91 -4.72 37.69
CA ALA A 58 3.61 -4.69 36.41
C ALA A 58 4.36 -3.36 36.20
N LEU A 59 3.77 -2.24 36.64
CA LEU A 59 4.44 -0.93 36.62
C LEU A 59 5.62 -0.89 37.59
N ASP A 60 5.43 -1.37 38.82
CA ASP A 60 6.46 -1.35 39.88
C ASP A 60 7.67 -2.22 39.51
N GLN A 61 7.46 -3.28 38.71
CA GLN A 61 8.52 -4.16 38.21
C GLN A 61 9.15 -3.66 36.90
N ALA A 62 8.55 -2.66 36.24
CA ALA A 62 9.07 -2.11 35.00
C ALA A 62 10.42 -1.44 35.24
N SER A 63 11.48 -2.09 34.79
CA SER A 63 12.85 -1.60 34.87
C SER A 63 13.57 -1.87 33.55
N GLY A 64 14.47 -0.97 33.14
CA GLY A 64 15.23 -1.13 31.90
C GLY A 64 14.40 -1.01 30.62
N VAL A 65 13.16 -0.48 30.68
CA VAL A 65 12.34 -0.29 29.48
C VAL A 65 12.95 0.79 28.60
N PHE A 66 13.55 0.38 27.49
CA PHE A 66 14.21 1.25 26.53
C PHE A 66 13.92 0.78 25.10
N PRO A 67 12.73 1.08 24.54
CA PRO A 67 12.21 0.40 23.35
C PRO A 67 12.96 0.72 22.04
N ILE A 68 13.71 1.82 22.01
CA ILE A 68 14.39 2.33 20.82
C ILE A 68 15.86 2.66 21.11
N PRO A 69 16.80 2.38 20.20
CA PRO A 69 18.22 2.51 20.49
C PRO A 69 18.73 3.94 20.29
N PHE A 70 19.81 4.30 20.98
CA PHE A 70 20.60 5.47 20.58
C PHE A 70 21.24 5.24 19.20
N ILE A 71 21.31 6.29 18.38
CA ILE A 71 22.04 6.23 17.11
C ILE A 71 23.40 6.90 17.33
N GLN A 72 24.44 6.08 17.29
CA GLN A 72 25.82 6.51 17.47
C GLN A 72 26.41 6.88 16.11
N THR A 73 27.13 7.98 16.08
CA THR A 73 27.89 8.49 14.94
C THR A 73 29.26 8.90 15.44
N GLY A 74 30.25 9.04 14.55
CA GLY A 74 31.56 9.57 14.93
C GLY A 74 31.53 10.94 15.63
N LYS A 75 30.43 11.70 15.53
CA LYS A 75 30.30 13.04 16.13
C LYS A 75 29.68 13.07 17.53
N ASN A 76 28.89 12.06 17.91
CA ASN A 76 28.15 12.06 19.19
C ASN A 76 28.54 10.91 20.12
N LYS A 77 29.29 9.90 19.66
CA LYS A 77 29.61 8.68 20.42
C LYS A 77 30.18 8.94 21.82
N GLU A 78 31.06 9.94 21.95
CA GLU A 78 31.69 10.31 23.23
C GLU A 78 30.74 10.99 24.22
N ASN A 79 29.60 11.51 23.75
CA ASN A 79 28.62 12.23 24.57
C ASN A 79 27.43 11.37 25.00
N LEU A 80 27.35 10.11 24.52
CA LEU A 80 26.25 9.21 24.85
C LEU A 80 26.51 8.50 26.19
N PRO A 81 25.45 8.12 26.94
CA PRO A 81 25.64 7.38 28.19
C PRO A 81 26.39 6.05 27.95
N PRO A 82 27.42 5.71 28.74
CA PRO A 82 28.30 4.56 28.47
C PRO A 82 27.60 3.19 28.41
N GLU A 83 26.53 3.03 29.18
CA GLU A 83 25.75 1.79 29.30
C GLU A 83 24.50 1.80 28.40
N ALA A 84 24.29 2.86 27.61
CA ALA A 84 23.12 2.95 26.78
C ALA A 84 23.19 2.02 25.56
N VAL A 85 22.10 1.29 25.33
CA VAL A 85 21.93 0.47 24.12
C VAL A 85 21.94 1.39 22.90
N GLY A 86 22.94 1.20 22.04
CA GLY A 86 23.14 2.02 20.85
C GLY A 86 23.51 1.22 19.62
N VAL A 87 23.21 1.80 18.46
CA VAL A 87 23.55 1.27 17.14
C VAL A 87 24.55 2.21 16.47
N ASP A 88 25.65 1.67 15.95
CA ASP A 88 26.65 2.44 15.21
C ASP A 88 26.18 2.67 13.77
N TYR A 89 25.81 3.91 13.44
CA TYR A 89 25.25 4.27 12.15
C TYR A 89 26.22 3.99 10.99
N ASP A 90 27.51 4.27 11.18
CA ASP A 90 28.50 4.12 10.12
C ASP A 90 28.79 2.64 9.87
N ALA A 91 28.85 1.82 10.93
CA ALA A 91 28.96 0.36 10.81
C ALA A 91 27.75 -0.25 10.09
N GLU A 92 26.53 0.14 10.46
CA GLU A 92 25.31 -0.35 9.79
C GLU A 92 25.25 0.07 8.31
N ARG A 93 25.73 1.28 7.99
CA ARG A 93 25.84 1.76 6.61
C ARG A 93 26.77 0.87 5.80
N GLU A 94 27.93 0.53 6.37
CA GLU A 94 28.93 -0.32 5.73
C GLU A 94 28.41 -1.74 5.55
N GLN A 95 27.84 -2.36 6.58
CA GLN A 95 27.22 -3.68 6.52
C GLN A 95 26.14 -3.74 5.43
N ARG A 96 25.28 -2.71 5.35
CA ARG A 96 24.29 -2.63 4.29
C ARG A 96 24.94 -2.56 2.91
N ASN A 97 25.93 -1.70 2.73
CA ASN A 97 26.61 -1.55 1.44
C ASN A 97 27.26 -2.87 1.01
N LEU A 98 27.91 -3.57 1.95
CA LEU A 98 28.46 -4.91 1.72
C LEU A 98 27.37 -5.88 1.26
N TYR A 99 26.27 -6.00 1.99
CA TYR A 99 25.17 -6.91 1.66
C TYR A 99 24.56 -6.68 0.26
N PHE A 100 24.38 -5.43 -0.15
CA PHE A 100 23.81 -5.12 -1.47
C PHE A 100 24.83 -5.10 -2.60
N SER A 101 26.14 -5.07 -2.29
CA SER A 101 27.22 -5.17 -3.28
C SER A 101 27.68 -6.60 -3.53
N ALA A 102 27.40 -7.51 -2.60
CA ALA A 102 27.81 -8.91 -2.68
C ALA A 102 27.07 -9.65 -3.81
N GLN A 103 27.83 -10.33 -4.67
CA GLN A 103 27.26 -11.21 -5.71
C GLN A 103 26.65 -12.47 -5.11
N ASP A 104 27.33 -13.04 -4.12
CA ASP A 104 26.80 -14.09 -3.26
C ASP A 104 26.58 -13.52 -1.85
N LYS A 105 25.35 -13.68 -1.36
CA LYS A 105 24.94 -13.21 -0.03
C LYS A 105 25.16 -14.27 1.05
N SER A 106 25.59 -15.47 0.67
CA SER A 106 25.96 -16.52 1.62
C SER A 106 27.10 -16.01 2.52
N GLY A 107 26.87 -16.01 3.84
CA GLY A 107 27.85 -15.51 4.82
C GLY A 107 27.90 -13.99 5.01
N VAL A 108 27.13 -13.18 4.27
CA VAL A 108 27.03 -11.73 4.51
C VAL A 108 25.84 -11.43 5.42
N ALA A 109 26.09 -10.76 6.55
CA ALA A 109 25.03 -10.40 7.50
C ALA A 109 23.96 -9.53 6.81
N ARG A 110 22.69 -9.86 7.05
CA ARG A 110 21.57 -9.05 6.55
C ARG A 110 21.66 -7.63 7.14
N PRO A 111 21.24 -6.58 6.41
CA PRO A 111 21.19 -5.23 6.97
C PRO A 111 20.23 -5.19 8.17
N HIS A 112 20.50 -4.33 9.14
CA HIS A 112 19.60 -4.14 10.27
C HIS A 112 18.18 -3.75 9.78
N PRO A 113 17.11 -4.34 10.32
CA PRO A 113 15.73 -4.10 9.88
C PRO A 113 15.30 -2.62 9.95
N HIS A 114 15.89 -1.83 10.85
CA HIS A 114 15.59 -0.41 11.05
C HIS A 114 16.56 0.53 10.33
N TRP A 115 17.40 0.02 9.42
CA TRP A 115 18.35 0.84 8.67
C TRP A 115 17.71 2.10 8.06
N ASP A 116 16.55 1.95 7.41
CA ASP A 116 15.90 3.08 6.77
C ASP A 116 15.31 4.08 7.77
N ILE A 117 15.01 3.66 9.00
CA ILE A 117 14.65 4.55 10.11
C ILE A 117 15.88 5.34 10.58
N PHE A 118 17.01 4.66 10.81
CA PHE A 118 18.26 5.33 11.19
C PHE A 118 18.67 6.39 10.16
N ARG A 119 18.59 6.05 8.88
CA ARG A 119 18.85 6.98 7.76
C ARG A 119 17.82 8.11 7.70
N ALA A 120 16.58 7.89 8.12
CA ALA A 120 15.58 8.95 8.14
C ALA A 120 15.79 9.95 9.28
N ILE A 121 16.35 9.49 10.41
CA ILE A 121 16.69 10.31 11.57
C ILE A 121 17.99 11.10 11.33
N ASN A 122 19.05 10.44 10.86
CA ASN A 122 20.37 11.03 10.65
C ASN A 122 20.47 11.70 9.25
N PRO A 123 20.94 12.95 9.11
CA PRO A 123 21.50 13.82 10.16
C PRO A 123 20.53 14.83 10.78
N VAL A 124 19.45 15.18 10.10
CA VAL A 124 18.66 16.38 10.43
C VAL A 124 17.91 16.23 11.76
N ALA A 125 17.30 15.08 12.04
CA ALA A 125 16.50 14.86 13.23
C ALA A 125 17.29 14.23 14.40
N LEU A 126 18.55 13.83 14.16
CA LEU A 126 19.38 13.12 15.14
C LEU A 126 19.54 13.88 16.47
N PRO A 127 19.85 15.19 16.52
CA PRO A 127 20.03 15.89 17.78
C PRO A 127 18.77 15.88 18.66
N SER A 128 17.60 16.14 18.05
CA SER A 128 16.33 16.13 18.78
C SER A 128 15.89 14.72 19.17
N TYR A 129 16.16 13.73 18.34
CA TYR A 129 15.96 12.32 18.69
C TYR A 129 16.80 11.92 19.90
N THR A 130 18.11 12.22 19.89
CA THR A 130 19.02 11.92 20.99
C THR A 130 18.57 12.59 22.29
N ALA A 131 18.12 13.85 22.24
CA ALA A 131 17.61 14.55 23.42
C ALA A 131 16.39 13.84 24.06
N LEU A 132 15.48 13.28 23.27
CA LEU A 132 14.34 12.50 23.80
C LEU A 132 14.81 11.23 24.52
N LEU A 133 15.80 10.53 23.95
CA LEU A 133 16.35 9.31 24.53
C LEU A 133 17.17 9.61 25.81
N GLU A 134 17.92 10.71 25.84
CA GLU A 134 18.63 11.15 27.04
C GLU A 134 17.66 11.48 28.18
N ASN A 135 16.56 12.16 27.88
CA ASN A 135 15.51 12.42 28.86
C ASN A 135 14.96 11.10 29.42
N TRP A 136 14.57 10.16 28.55
CA TRP A 136 14.04 8.86 28.98
C TRP A 136 15.06 8.02 29.77
N TRP A 137 16.33 8.07 29.39
CA TRP A 137 17.42 7.39 30.09
C TRP A 137 17.60 7.90 31.53
N ARG A 138 17.44 9.22 31.76
CA ARG A 138 17.55 9.80 33.11
C ARG A 138 16.44 9.34 34.06
N LEU A 139 15.33 8.84 33.52
CA LEU A 139 14.13 8.46 34.28
C LEU A 139 14.14 7.00 34.75
N GLN A 140 15.15 6.20 34.40
CA GLN A 140 15.13 4.75 34.64
C GLN A 140 14.89 4.35 36.10
N SER A 141 15.37 5.15 37.07
CA SER A 141 15.17 4.88 38.50
C SER A 141 13.76 5.20 39.02
N HIS A 142 12.96 5.96 38.27
CA HIS A 142 11.60 6.39 38.63
C HIS A 142 10.60 6.10 37.50
N LEU A 143 10.96 5.13 36.65
CA LEU A 143 10.19 4.74 35.48
C LEU A 143 8.73 4.35 35.82
N PRO A 144 8.42 3.66 36.95
CA PRO A 144 7.04 3.35 37.31
C PRO A 144 6.12 4.58 37.42
N GLU A 145 6.60 5.69 38.00
CA GLU A 145 5.82 6.93 38.15
C GLU A 145 5.57 7.60 36.79
N VAL A 146 6.57 7.59 35.91
CA VAL A 146 6.47 8.17 34.57
C VAL A 146 5.54 7.35 33.67
N LEU A 147 5.63 6.02 33.74
CA LEU A 147 4.72 5.11 33.05
C LEU A 147 3.28 5.28 33.55
N ALA A 148 3.08 5.41 34.87
CA ALA A 148 1.76 5.66 35.44
C ALA A 148 1.14 6.95 34.89
N LEU A 149 1.89 8.07 34.88
CA LEU A 149 1.44 9.33 34.27
C LEU A 149 1.06 9.14 32.79
N LEU A 150 1.89 8.43 32.04
CA LEU A 150 1.67 8.21 30.60
C LEU A 150 0.43 7.36 30.36
N PHE A 151 0.21 6.29 31.12
CA PHE A 151 -0.99 5.46 31.00
C PHE A 151 -2.25 6.18 31.51
N ASP A 152 -2.14 7.02 32.53
CA ASP A 152 -3.24 7.88 33.01
C ASP A 152 -3.69 8.87 31.94
N LEU A 153 -2.75 9.46 31.18
CA LEU A 153 -3.06 10.35 30.06
C LEU A 153 -3.97 9.67 29.00
N TYR A 154 -3.77 8.37 28.76
CA TYR A 154 -4.54 7.60 27.76
C TYR A 154 -5.62 6.71 28.40
N ALA A 155 -5.90 6.84 29.69
CA ALA A 155 -6.90 6.03 30.38
C ALA A 155 -8.34 6.38 29.97
N ALA A 156 -8.56 7.59 29.46
CA ALA A 156 -9.86 8.10 29.04
C ALA A 156 -9.76 8.89 27.72
N HIS A 157 -10.88 8.94 27.01
CA HIS A 157 -11.11 9.84 25.88
C HIS A 157 -12.14 10.91 26.30
N PRO A 158 -11.89 12.21 26.06
CA PRO A 158 -10.68 12.78 25.44
C PRO A 158 -9.43 12.71 26.34
N ASN A 159 -8.24 12.67 25.73
CA ASN A 159 -6.96 12.63 26.44
C ASN A 159 -6.62 14.00 27.06
N ASP A 160 -6.33 14.06 28.36
CA ASP A 160 -6.00 15.29 29.09
C ASP A 160 -4.50 15.65 29.03
N ILE A 161 -4.08 16.20 27.88
CA ILE A 161 -2.69 16.60 27.65
C ILE A 161 -2.27 17.73 28.61
N GLU A 162 -3.15 18.67 28.92
CA GLU A 162 -2.84 19.80 29.81
C GLU A 162 -2.61 19.33 31.24
N GLY A 163 -3.49 18.45 31.75
CA GLY A 163 -3.32 17.82 33.06
C GLY A 163 -2.06 16.97 33.15
N ALA A 164 -1.72 16.20 32.10
CA ALA A 164 -0.49 15.42 32.06
C ALA A 164 0.78 16.30 32.06
N ILE A 165 0.75 17.45 31.38
CA ILE A 165 1.85 18.43 31.42
C ILE A 165 2.03 18.97 32.84
N GLU A 166 0.95 19.27 33.55
CA GLU A 166 1.03 19.78 34.92
C GLU A 166 1.54 18.69 35.88
N ALA A 167 1.02 17.46 35.77
CA ALA A 167 1.52 16.32 36.53
C ALA A 167 3.02 16.08 36.28
N TRP A 168 3.47 16.20 35.02
CA TRP A 168 4.89 16.08 34.67
C TRP A 168 5.74 17.14 35.35
N LYS A 169 5.31 18.40 35.36
CA LYS A 169 6.06 19.48 36.04
C LYS A 169 6.19 19.21 37.53
N GLN A 170 5.18 18.63 38.17
CA GLN A 170 5.27 18.27 39.59
C GLN A 170 6.27 17.14 39.82
N LEU A 171 6.29 16.10 38.97
CA LEU A 171 7.28 15.02 39.03
C LEU A 171 8.71 15.53 38.78
N ASP A 172 8.92 16.34 37.74
CA ASP A 172 10.23 16.94 37.44
C ASP A 172 10.72 17.82 38.59
N LYS A 173 9.82 18.59 39.22
CA LYS A 173 10.15 19.39 40.41
C LYS A 173 10.49 18.54 41.63
N LEU A 174 9.78 17.42 41.84
CA LEU A 174 9.99 16.51 42.96
C LEU A 174 11.37 15.83 42.87
N HIS A 175 11.73 15.36 41.68
CA HIS A 175 12.94 14.56 41.45
C HIS A 175 14.12 15.36 40.92
N GLY A 176 13.89 16.59 40.46
CA GLY A 176 14.93 17.54 40.06
C GLY A 176 15.65 17.20 38.74
N TRP A 177 14.98 16.56 37.78
CA TRP A 177 15.61 16.15 36.51
C TRP A 177 15.94 17.33 35.58
N GLY A 178 15.19 18.42 35.68
CA GLY A 178 15.37 19.62 34.85
C GLY A 178 14.98 19.38 33.40
N ILE A 179 14.02 18.48 33.16
CA ILE A 179 13.57 18.12 31.82
C ILE A 179 12.36 18.98 31.45
N SER A 180 12.49 19.77 30.37
CA SER A 180 11.39 20.59 29.87
C SER A 180 10.17 19.74 29.55
N ALA A 181 8.99 20.21 29.96
CA ALA A 181 7.73 19.56 29.62
C ALA A 181 7.48 19.50 28.10
N GLU A 182 8.13 20.36 27.32
CA GLU A 182 7.89 20.44 25.88
C GLU A 182 9.12 20.08 25.05
N ALA A 183 8.90 19.35 23.97
CA ALA A 183 9.90 19.11 22.92
C ALA A 183 9.49 19.77 21.60
N THR A 184 10.47 20.02 20.73
CA THR A 184 10.19 20.52 19.38
C THR A 184 9.62 19.41 18.50
N CYS A 185 8.46 19.64 17.90
CA CYS A 185 7.82 18.71 16.95
C CYS A 185 8.69 18.53 15.71
N GLN A 186 9.31 17.36 15.56
CA GLN A 186 10.10 17.05 14.36
C GLN A 186 9.17 16.77 13.19
N GLN A 187 9.43 17.35 12.02
CA GLN A 187 8.69 17.05 10.77
C GLN A 187 8.71 15.56 10.41
N LEU A 188 9.74 14.84 10.86
CA LEU A 188 9.85 13.39 10.68
C LEU A 188 8.65 12.64 11.29
N TYR A 189 8.15 13.12 12.44
CA TYR A 189 7.05 12.52 13.19
C TYR A 189 5.74 13.31 13.09
N ASN A 190 5.83 14.61 12.79
CA ASN A 190 4.72 15.56 12.70
C ASN A 190 4.75 16.22 11.32
N PRO A 191 4.31 15.52 10.26
CA PRO A 191 4.57 15.94 8.89
C PRO A 191 3.79 17.19 8.48
N ASP A 192 2.68 17.48 9.16
CA ASP A 192 1.89 18.73 9.10
C ASP A 192 2.65 19.96 9.61
N GLN A 193 3.67 19.76 10.44
CA GLN A 193 4.52 20.83 10.98
C GLN A 193 5.61 21.29 9.98
N GLY A 194 5.36 21.03 8.69
CA GLY A 194 6.15 21.50 7.55
C GLY A 194 6.29 23.03 7.55
N LYS A 195 7.51 23.54 7.36
CA LYS A 195 7.76 24.99 7.19
C LYS A 195 6.95 25.46 5.97
N GLY A 196 5.86 26.21 6.21
CA GLY A 196 4.95 26.72 5.17
C GLY A 196 3.50 26.23 5.26
N GLN A 197 3.18 25.21 6.07
CA GLN A 197 1.81 24.75 6.28
C GLN A 197 1.11 25.39 7.50
N ASN A 198 1.86 25.99 8.41
CA ASN A 198 1.34 26.46 9.70
C ASN A 198 0.72 27.87 9.68
N LYS A 199 -0.33 28.08 8.86
CA LYS A 199 -1.38 29.09 9.09
C LYS A 199 -2.67 28.70 8.38
N THR A 200 -3.83 28.87 9.05
CA THR A 200 -5.18 28.74 8.46
C THR A 200 -5.42 29.67 7.26
N LYS A 201 -4.59 30.72 7.11
CA LYS A 201 -4.54 31.63 5.97
C LYS A 201 -3.11 31.78 5.50
N ALA A 202 -2.86 31.63 4.19
CA ALA A 202 -1.54 31.78 3.57
C ALA A 202 -1.08 33.26 3.50
N ASP A 203 -0.92 33.92 4.65
CA ASP A 203 -0.60 35.35 4.76
C ASP A 203 0.77 35.65 5.38
N GLY A 204 1.58 34.63 5.67
CA GLY A 204 2.97 34.81 6.04
C GLY A 204 3.67 33.55 6.55
N LEU A 205 4.99 33.48 6.32
CA LEU A 205 5.87 32.42 6.83
C LEU A 205 6.28 32.75 8.28
N SER A 206 5.53 32.30 9.28
CA SER A 206 6.03 32.31 10.67
C SER A 206 6.88 31.05 10.92
N ILE A 207 8.20 31.24 10.97
CA ILE A 207 9.22 30.19 11.17
C ILE A 207 9.39 29.90 12.67
N ARG A 208 8.31 29.65 13.43
CA ARG A 208 8.44 29.25 14.83
C ARG A 208 8.29 27.74 14.94
N ASN A 209 9.23 27.11 15.63
CA ASN A 209 9.14 25.69 15.95
C ASN A 209 7.90 25.46 16.81
N VAL A 210 7.05 24.54 16.37
CA VAL A 210 5.90 24.08 17.17
C VAL A 210 6.43 23.10 18.20
N LYS A 211 5.88 23.21 19.40
CA LYS A 211 6.22 22.37 20.55
C LYS A 211 5.01 21.56 20.98
N SER A 212 5.27 20.42 21.58
CA SER A 212 4.27 19.52 22.15
C SER A 212 4.84 18.84 23.40
N PHE A 213 3.98 18.16 24.16
CA PHE A 213 4.40 17.42 25.35
C PHE A 213 5.48 16.38 24.98
N TRP A 214 6.62 16.43 25.66
CA TRP A 214 7.80 15.67 25.22
C TRP A 214 7.60 14.15 25.28
N LEU A 215 6.82 13.64 26.23
CA LEU A 215 6.47 12.21 26.31
C LEU A 215 5.65 11.76 25.10
N VAL A 216 4.81 12.64 24.54
CA VAL A 216 4.06 12.35 23.31
C VAL A 216 5.00 12.29 22.11
N GLU A 217 5.99 13.17 22.02
CA GLU A 217 7.02 13.10 20.98
C GLU A 217 7.91 11.85 21.13
N TYR A 218 8.18 11.43 22.37
CA TYR A 218 8.89 10.17 22.63
C TYR A 218 8.07 8.95 22.18
N LEU A 219 6.76 8.91 22.45
CA LEU A 219 5.87 7.88 21.91
C LEU A 219 5.89 7.86 20.39
N LYS A 220 5.86 9.02 19.72
CA LYS A 220 5.96 9.07 18.26
C LYS A 220 7.27 8.51 17.75
N ALA A 221 8.39 8.78 18.44
CA ALA A 221 9.67 8.20 18.10
C ALA A 221 9.65 6.67 18.23
N ILE A 222 9.04 6.12 19.29
CA ILE A 222 8.84 4.66 19.45
C ILE A 222 7.95 4.10 18.34
N GLY A 223 6.78 4.68 18.12
CA GLY A 223 5.84 4.23 17.09
C GLY A 223 6.40 4.32 15.68
N PHE A 224 7.38 5.20 15.44
CA PHE A 224 8.08 5.28 14.16
C PHE A 224 8.88 4.01 13.89
N TYR A 225 9.51 3.42 14.91
CA TYR A 225 10.16 2.12 14.78
C TYR A 225 9.15 1.00 14.53
N GLU A 226 7.99 1.06 15.18
CA GLU A 226 6.99 -0.02 15.11
C GLU A 226 6.16 -0.01 13.83
N SER A 227 5.88 1.14 13.24
CA SER A 227 4.88 1.25 12.16
C SER A 227 5.36 1.91 10.88
N ALA A 228 6.46 2.68 10.93
CA ALA A 228 6.92 3.41 9.76
C ALA A 228 7.80 2.54 8.85
N MET A 229 7.66 2.76 7.55
CA MET A 229 8.59 2.34 6.52
C MET A 229 9.02 3.57 5.73
N THR A 230 10.34 3.86 5.73
CA THR A 230 10.88 4.97 4.93
C THR A 230 11.66 4.44 3.73
N ARG A 231 11.51 5.11 2.58
CA ARG A 231 12.21 4.75 1.34
C ARG A 231 12.69 5.98 0.61
N LEU A 232 13.88 5.90 0.02
CA LEU A 232 14.37 6.90 -0.92
C LEU A 232 13.70 6.69 -2.29
N VAL A 233 13.28 7.79 -2.88
CA VAL A 233 12.66 7.81 -4.21
C VAL A 233 13.74 7.66 -5.28
N ARG A 234 13.50 6.82 -6.28
CA ARG A 234 14.42 6.61 -7.40
C ARG A 234 14.63 7.91 -8.16
N GLY A 235 15.88 8.19 -8.54
CA GLY A 235 16.23 9.38 -9.33
C GLY A 235 16.37 10.67 -8.50
N ALA A 236 16.09 10.64 -7.20
CA ALA A 236 16.25 11.77 -6.30
C ALA A 236 16.83 11.33 -4.95
N LYS A 237 17.16 12.31 -4.10
CA LYS A 237 17.42 12.11 -2.67
C LYS A 237 16.15 12.26 -1.82
N ASP A 238 15.01 12.47 -2.47
CA ASP A 238 13.71 12.60 -1.85
C ASP A 238 13.33 11.31 -1.08
N ARG A 239 12.50 11.46 -0.06
CA ARG A 239 12.08 10.35 0.82
C ARG A 239 10.56 10.27 0.87
N LYS A 240 10.05 9.05 0.93
CA LYS A 240 8.65 8.78 1.26
C LYS A 240 8.58 7.96 2.54
N THR A 241 7.68 8.33 3.43
CA THR A 241 7.38 7.57 4.66
C THR A 241 5.96 7.04 4.55
N PHE A 242 5.79 5.77 4.86
CA PHE A 242 4.50 5.07 4.97
C PHE A 242 4.32 4.65 6.43
N VAL A 243 3.19 5.00 7.04
CA VAL A 243 2.80 4.57 8.38
C VAL A 243 1.49 3.80 8.27
N VAL A 244 1.49 2.56 8.75
CA VAL A 244 0.32 1.67 8.72
C VAL A 244 -0.84 2.28 9.50
N VAL A 245 -2.05 2.19 8.97
CA VAL A 245 -3.28 2.63 9.62
C VAL A 245 -4.14 1.41 9.96
N PRO A 246 -4.10 0.90 11.20
CA PRO A 246 -4.91 -0.25 11.59
C PRO A 246 -6.39 0.12 11.72
N ARG A 247 -7.24 -0.90 11.61
CA ARG A 247 -8.70 -0.84 11.84
C ARG A 247 -9.11 -1.76 12.97
N ILE A 248 -8.86 -3.05 12.86
CA ILE A 248 -9.02 -4.01 13.94
C ILE A 248 -8.02 -5.15 13.75
N ILE A 249 -7.00 -5.20 14.60
CA ILE A 249 -5.88 -6.13 14.46
C ILE A 249 -5.06 -6.14 15.75
N ASP A 250 -4.39 -7.25 16.07
CA ASP A 250 -3.48 -7.33 17.21
C ASP A 250 -2.05 -6.90 16.84
N PHE A 251 -1.29 -6.49 17.86
CA PHE A 251 0.04 -5.94 17.68
C PHE A 251 1.06 -6.95 17.13
N PHE A 252 0.95 -8.22 17.52
CA PHE A 252 1.85 -9.27 17.04
C PHE A 252 1.67 -9.51 15.54
N THR A 253 0.43 -9.67 15.09
CA THR A 253 0.08 -9.79 13.67
C THR A 253 0.60 -8.59 12.88
N LEU A 254 0.33 -7.37 13.34
CA LEU A 254 0.85 -6.14 12.71
C LEU A 254 2.37 -6.16 12.54
N ARG A 255 3.10 -6.59 13.57
CA ARG A 255 4.57 -6.64 13.56
C ARG A 255 5.11 -7.70 12.62
N GLN A 256 4.49 -8.88 12.56
CA GLN A 256 4.85 -9.96 11.64
C GLN A 256 4.62 -9.54 10.18
N VAL A 257 3.42 -9.07 9.87
CA VAL A 257 3.05 -8.62 8.52
C VAL A 257 3.94 -7.48 8.07
N LYS A 258 4.21 -6.48 8.92
CA LYS A 258 5.13 -5.38 8.59
C LYS A 258 6.54 -5.88 8.30
N SER A 259 7.05 -6.82 9.09
CA SER A 259 8.40 -7.37 8.90
C SER A 259 8.53 -8.02 7.53
N GLN A 260 7.60 -8.91 7.18
CA GLN A 260 7.55 -9.58 5.88
C GLN A 260 7.36 -8.59 4.73
N PHE A 261 6.44 -7.62 4.89
CA PHE A 261 6.21 -6.56 3.90
C PHE A 261 7.47 -5.73 3.65
N GLY A 262 8.23 -5.41 4.71
CA GLY A 262 9.47 -4.66 4.63
C GLY A 262 10.51 -5.32 3.72
N GLU A 263 10.55 -6.66 3.68
CA GLU A 263 11.42 -7.44 2.79
C GLU A 263 11.05 -7.30 1.31
N THR A 264 9.76 -7.11 1.01
CA THR A 264 9.30 -6.91 -0.38
C THR A 264 9.67 -5.52 -0.92
N MET A 265 9.83 -4.53 -0.05
CA MET A 265 9.99 -3.11 -0.41
C MET A 265 11.46 -2.64 -0.45
N GLN A 266 12.45 -3.53 -0.58
CA GLN A 266 13.88 -3.18 -0.48
C GLN A 266 14.40 -2.26 -1.60
N PHE A 267 13.77 -2.27 -2.78
CA PHE A 267 14.24 -1.52 -3.95
C PHE A 267 13.70 -0.10 -4.01
N ARG A 268 14.53 0.83 -4.53
CA ARG A 268 14.09 2.20 -4.81
C ARG A 268 13.15 2.21 -5.99
N GLU A 269 12.03 2.91 -5.86
CA GLU A 269 11.03 3.10 -6.92
C GLU A 269 10.68 4.58 -7.07
N THR A 270 10.01 4.91 -8.15
CA THR A 270 9.45 6.25 -8.37
C THR A 270 8.22 6.46 -7.48
N SER A 271 7.80 7.71 -7.27
CA SER A 271 6.84 8.08 -6.21
C SER A 271 5.47 7.43 -6.38
N THR A 272 4.94 7.39 -7.61
CA THR A 272 3.61 6.85 -7.91
C THR A 272 3.62 5.32 -7.87
N ARG A 273 4.69 4.71 -8.41
CA ARG A 273 4.92 3.26 -8.30
C ARG A 273 5.00 2.81 -6.86
N PHE A 274 5.68 3.57 -5.99
CA PHE A 274 5.76 3.22 -4.58
C PHE A 274 4.39 3.13 -3.92
N ASP A 275 3.44 3.99 -4.28
CA ASP A 275 2.08 3.95 -3.71
C ASP A 275 1.35 2.67 -4.10
N ILE A 276 1.37 2.34 -5.41
CA ILE A 276 0.75 1.12 -5.92
C ILE A 276 1.38 -0.10 -5.27
N LEU A 277 2.72 -0.17 -5.25
CA LEU A 277 3.46 -1.29 -4.69
C LEU A 277 3.23 -1.44 -3.19
N ALA A 278 3.13 -0.35 -2.43
CA ALA A 278 2.83 -0.40 -1.01
C ALA A 278 1.44 -1.01 -0.76
N ALA A 279 0.42 -0.55 -1.48
CA ALA A 279 -0.94 -1.07 -1.36
C ALA A 279 -1.01 -2.57 -1.70
N ILE A 280 -0.52 -2.97 -2.88
CA ILE A 280 -0.67 -4.36 -3.34
C ILE A 280 0.21 -5.34 -2.56
N ARG A 281 1.45 -4.96 -2.21
CA ARG A 281 2.36 -5.87 -1.51
C ARG A 281 1.98 -6.04 -0.06
N TYR A 282 1.52 -4.99 0.61
CA TYR A 282 1.05 -5.13 1.99
C TYR A 282 -0.22 -5.99 2.03
N THR A 283 -1.15 -5.77 1.10
CA THR A 283 -2.35 -6.60 0.98
C THR A 283 -1.99 -8.06 0.73
N ARG A 284 -1.06 -8.33 -0.19
CA ARG A 284 -0.58 -9.69 -0.47
C ARG A 284 0.05 -10.32 0.77
N THR A 285 0.95 -9.61 1.46
CA THR A 285 1.59 -10.11 2.68
C THR A 285 0.59 -10.39 3.80
N LEU A 286 -0.46 -9.57 3.94
CA LEU A 286 -1.51 -9.81 4.93
C LEU A 286 -2.31 -11.09 4.62
N ILE A 287 -2.64 -11.31 3.34
CA ILE A 287 -3.31 -12.54 2.88
C ILE A 287 -2.40 -13.76 3.08
N GLU A 288 -1.13 -13.67 2.69
CA GLU A 288 -0.14 -14.75 2.85
C GLU A 288 0.10 -15.11 4.32
N TYR A 289 0.08 -14.11 5.23
CA TYR A 289 0.19 -14.34 6.67
C TYR A 289 -0.96 -15.20 7.18
N HIS A 290 -2.20 -14.83 6.88
CA HIS A 290 -3.39 -15.58 7.30
C HIS A 290 -3.51 -16.96 6.64
N LEU A 291 -3.01 -17.12 5.41
CA LEU A 291 -2.92 -18.42 4.73
C LEU A 291 -1.93 -19.40 5.37
N THR A 292 -0.92 -18.88 6.09
CA THR A 292 0.18 -19.69 6.65
C THR A 292 0.07 -19.87 8.17
N SER A 293 -0.78 -19.11 8.84
CA SER A 293 -1.03 -19.25 10.27
C SER A 293 -1.82 -20.54 10.55
N GLU A 294 -1.24 -21.46 11.33
CA GLU A 294 -1.85 -22.72 11.78
C GLU A 294 -3.00 -22.54 12.81
N ASP A 295 -3.62 -21.36 12.92
CA ASP A 295 -4.74 -21.18 13.85
C ASP A 295 -5.94 -22.01 13.37
N VAL A 296 -6.12 -23.15 14.05
CA VAL A 296 -6.85 -24.39 13.70
C VAL A 296 -8.37 -24.23 13.51
N ASP A 297 -8.88 -23.02 13.56
CA ASP A 297 -10.26 -22.68 13.31
C ASP A 297 -10.19 -21.41 12.48
N GLU A 298 -10.38 -21.41 11.17
CA GLU A 298 -10.22 -20.22 10.30
C GLU A 298 -11.29 -19.14 10.63
N PRO A 299 -11.13 -18.25 11.64
CA PRO A 299 -12.24 -17.41 12.10
C PRO A 299 -12.45 -16.26 11.11
N TRP A 300 -11.38 -15.90 10.37
CA TRP A 300 -11.36 -14.97 9.27
C TRP A 300 -12.07 -15.52 8.01
N LEU A 301 -12.35 -16.83 7.93
CA LEU A 301 -13.15 -17.41 6.83
C LEU A 301 -14.61 -17.65 7.21
N ARG A 302 -14.98 -17.55 8.49
CA ARG A 302 -16.37 -17.73 8.95
C ARG A 302 -17.30 -16.59 8.49
N GLU A 303 -16.74 -15.45 8.12
CA GLU A 303 -17.41 -14.32 7.50
C GLU A 303 -16.51 -13.82 6.37
N SER A 304 -17.05 -13.52 5.18
CA SER A 304 -16.30 -12.98 4.04
C SER A 304 -15.32 -11.88 4.49
N TRP A 305 -14.03 -12.12 4.33
CA TRP A 305 -12.98 -11.24 4.86
C TRP A 305 -12.45 -10.28 3.81
N MET A 306 -12.28 -9.02 4.22
CA MET A 306 -11.57 -8.01 3.43
C MET A 306 -10.30 -7.58 4.16
N PRO A 307 -9.11 -7.68 3.55
CA PRO A 307 -7.86 -7.20 4.15
C PRO A 307 -7.93 -5.73 4.65
N ARG A 308 -8.71 -4.89 3.96
CA ARG A 308 -8.93 -3.48 4.32
C ARG A 308 -9.67 -3.28 5.65
N GLN A 309 -10.40 -4.29 6.14
CA GLN A 309 -11.09 -4.25 7.43
C GLN A 309 -10.13 -4.42 8.61
N GLU A 310 -8.98 -5.07 8.43
CA GLU A 310 -7.94 -5.16 9.47
C GLU A 310 -6.99 -3.96 9.42
N VAL A 311 -6.60 -3.57 8.21
CA VAL A 311 -5.68 -2.45 7.96
C VAL A 311 -6.24 -1.59 6.84
N ALA A 312 -6.53 -0.32 7.14
CA ALA A 312 -7.11 0.59 6.15
C ALA A 312 -6.14 0.92 5.00
N GLY A 313 -4.84 0.92 5.29
CA GLY A 313 -3.78 1.31 4.36
C GLY A 313 -2.65 2.07 5.05
N PHE A 314 -2.14 3.12 4.40
CA PHE A 314 -1.04 3.93 4.89
C PHE A 314 -1.34 5.41 4.86
N ARG A 315 -1.02 6.12 5.94
CA ARG A 315 -0.77 7.56 5.86
C ARG A 315 0.66 7.77 5.41
N THR A 316 0.84 8.68 4.46
CA THR A 316 2.11 8.88 3.77
C THR A 316 2.52 10.34 3.79
N ALA A 317 3.82 10.58 3.91
CA ALA A 317 4.42 11.89 3.66
C ALA A 317 5.53 11.77 2.62
N PHE A 318 5.51 12.67 1.65
CA PHE A 318 6.60 12.85 0.70
C PHE A 318 7.45 14.05 1.13
N TYR A 319 8.75 13.81 1.20
CA TYR A 319 9.76 14.76 1.63
C TYR A 319 10.71 15.08 0.50
N LYS A 320 10.84 16.37 0.17
CA LYS A 320 11.85 16.87 -0.76
C LYS A 320 13.17 17.05 -0.03
N ASP A 321 14.25 16.51 -0.60
CA ASP A 321 15.59 16.83 -0.16
C ASP A 321 16.00 18.22 -0.68
N LEU A 322 16.37 19.11 0.25
CA LEU A 322 16.88 20.47 -0.04
C LEU A 322 18.36 20.58 0.34
N GLY A 323 19.07 19.46 0.48
CA GLY A 323 20.48 19.39 0.86
C GLY A 323 20.67 19.40 2.37
N ASN A 324 20.66 20.58 2.98
CA ASN A 324 20.83 20.72 4.45
C ASN A 324 19.51 20.70 5.22
N ALA A 325 18.38 20.63 4.51
CA ALA A 325 17.06 20.59 5.08
C ALA A 325 16.17 19.64 4.27
N VAL A 326 15.05 19.26 4.87
CA VAL A 326 14.01 18.45 4.25
C VAL A 326 12.70 19.21 4.38
N ALA A 327 11.86 19.17 3.35
CA ALA A 327 10.54 19.80 3.37
C ALA A 327 9.45 18.78 3.03
N THR A 328 8.39 18.74 3.83
CA THR A 328 7.17 17.99 3.48
C THR A 328 6.49 18.65 2.29
N MET A 329 6.34 17.93 1.18
CA MET A 329 5.66 18.44 -0.02
C MET A 329 4.22 17.94 -0.16
N ASN A 330 3.96 16.74 0.33
CA ASN A 330 2.65 16.10 0.17
C ASN A 330 2.34 15.18 1.34
N LEU A 331 1.07 15.19 1.73
CA LEU A 331 0.47 14.21 2.63
C LEU A 331 -0.64 13.49 1.88
N SER A 332 -0.64 12.17 1.91
CA SER A 332 -1.65 11.36 1.22
C SER A 332 -2.00 10.11 2.00
N PHE A 333 -3.21 9.61 1.78
CA PHE A 333 -3.61 8.29 2.23
C PHE A 333 -3.58 7.31 1.06
N ILE A 334 -2.96 6.15 1.28
CA ILE A 334 -2.89 5.04 0.31
C ILE A 334 -3.65 3.88 0.94
N ALA A 335 -4.92 3.69 0.56
CA ALA A 335 -5.73 2.57 1.04
C ALA A 335 -5.24 1.23 0.50
N LEU A 336 -5.49 0.16 1.27
CA LEU A 336 -5.51 -1.19 0.71
C LEU A 336 -6.72 -1.35 -0.23
N PRO A 337 -6.66 -2.22 -1.25
CA PRO A 337 -7.77 -2.44 -2.17
C PRO A 337 -9.03 -2.92 -1.44
N GLY A 338 -10.15 -2.24 -1.66
CA GLY A 338 -11.47 -2.59 -1.13
C GLY A 338 -12.29 -3.51 -2.05
N TRP A 339 -11.79 -3.83 -3.25
CA TRP A 339 -12.41 -4.79 -4.17
C TRP A 339 -11.98 -6.25 -3.94
N ILE A 340 -11.23 -6.54 -2.87
CA ILE A 340 -10.77 -7.89 -2.52
C ILE A 340 -11.67 -8.44 -1.42
N TYR A 341 -12.45 -9.46 -1.77
CA TYR A 341 -13.38 -10.18 -0.88
C TYR A 341 -13.01 -11.66 -0.88
N ILE A 342 -12.56 -12.16 0.26
CA ILE A 342 -12.03 -13.52 0.40
C ILE A 342 -13.07 -14.37 1.14
N ASN A 343 -13.60 -15.39 0.47
CA ASN A 343 -14.60 -16.29 1.04
C ASN A 343 -14.04 -17.71 1.30
N SER A 344 -12.84 -18.00 0.80
CA SER A 344 -12.18 -19.29 0.94
C SER A 344 -10.66 -19.16 0.88
N ALA A 345 -9.95 -20.20 1.30
CA ALA A 345 -8.50 -20.27 1.12
C ALA A 345 -8.09 -20.28 -0.37
N ALA A 346 -8.93 -20.82 -1.25
CA ALA A 346 -8.70 -20.80 -2.70
C ALA A 346 -8.87 -19.38 -3.27
N ASP A 347 -9.87 -18.62 -2.82
CA ASP A 347 -10.02 -17.20 -3.15
C ASP A 347 -8.78 -16.42 -2.73
N ALA A 348 -8.28 -16.65 -1.51
CA ALA A 348 -7.07 -16.01 -1.01
C ALA A 348 -5.86 -16.28 -1.91
N ARG A 349 -5.63 -17.55 -2.29
CA ARG A 349 -4.56 -17.93 -3.24
C ARG A 349 -4.72 -17.24 -4.59
N LEU A 350 -5.93 -17.18 -5.11
CA LEU A 350 -6.23 -16.47 -6.35
C LEU A 350 -5.91 -14.97 -6.26
N TYR A 351 -6.33 -14.29 -5.19
CA TYR A 351 -6.01 -12.86 -5.02
C TYR A 351 -4.52 -12.58 -4.89
N VAL A 352 -3.75 -13.50 -4.28
CA VAL A 352 -2.28 -13.41 -4.25
C VAL A 352 -1.71 -13.36 -5.68
N GLU A 353 -2.21 -14.21 -6.58
CA GLU A 353 -1.81 -14.20 -7.99
C GLU A 353 -2.27 -12.94 -8.74
N LEU A 354 -3.50 -12.48 -8.51
CA LEU A 354 -4.01 -11.25 -9.13
C LEU A 354 -3.20 -10.01 -8.69
N LEU A 355 -2.84 -9.91 -7.40
CA LEU A 355 -1.99 -8.85 -6.87
C LEU A 355 -0.58 -8.91 -7.47
N ASN A 356 -0.05 -10.11 -7.68
CA ASN A 356 1.23 -10.31 -8.38
C ASN A 356 1.14 -9.86 -9.85
N GLU A 357 0.04 -10.12 -10.55
CA GLU A 357 -0.16 -9.62 -11.91
C GLU A 357 -0.17 -8.07 -11.96
N ILE A 358 -0.86 -7.40 -11.01
CA ILE A 358 -0.82 -5.94 -10.88
C ILE A 358 0.62 -5.46 -10.64
N GLU A 359 1.40 -6.13 -9.78
CA GLU A 359 2.80 -5.78 -9.56
C GLU A 359 3.59 -5.83 -10.88
N LEU A 360 3.48 -6.93 -11.62
CA LEU A 360 4.21 -7.12 -12.88
C LEU A 360 3.80 -6.09 -13.94
N VAL A 361 2.52 -5.75 -14.02
CA VAL A 361 2.01 -4.68 -14.90
C VAL A 361 2.55 -3.32 -14.45
N THR A 362 2.54 -3.01 -13.15
CA THR A 362 3.02 -1.74 -12.60
C THR A 362 4.51 -1.51 -12.90
N ARG A 363 5.32 -2.57 -12.77
CA ARG A 363 6.78 -2.48 -12.87
C ARG A 363 7.30 -2.11 -14.26
N GLN A 364 6.48 -2.23 -15.30
CA GLN A 364 6.89 -1.91 -16.67
C GLN A 364 6.86 -0.41 -16.99
N PHE A 365 6.20 0.40 -16.16
CA PHE A 365 6.02 1.83 -16.41
C PHE A 365 7.19 2.66 -15.85
N ASP A 366 7.63 3.63 -16.65
CA ASP A 366 8.65 4.61 -16.30
C ASP A 366 7.99 5.99 -16.15
N GLU A 367 7.99 6.55 -14.93
CA GLU A 367 7.35 7.84 -14.64
C GLU A 367 7.96 9.04 -15.38
N ASN A 368 9.15 8.89 -15.99
CA ASN A 368 9.72 9.94 -16.85
C ASN A 368 9.00 10.07 -18.20
N ASN A 369 8.21 9.06 -18.60
CA ASN A 369 7.39 9.13 -19.80
C ASN A 369 5.96 9.54 -19.43
N SER A 370 5.45 10.61 -20.04
CA SER A 370 4.13 11.19 -19.71
C SER A 370 2.97 10.20 -19.86
N ASP A 371 3.02 9.31 -20.85
CA ASP A 371 1.94 8.34 -21.09
C ASP A 371 1.98 7.21 -20.06
N ALA A 372 3.17 6.71 -19.75
CA ALA A 372 3.38 5.74 -18.68
C ALA A 372 3.02 6.31 -17.30
N PHE A 373 3.34 7.59 -17.05
CA PHE A 373 2.95 8.28 -15.83
C PHE A 373 1.43 8.38 -15.70
N ARG A 374 0.71 8.78 -16.75
CA ARG A 374 -0.77 8.80 -16.74
C ARG A 374 -1.38 7.42 -16.47
N LEU A 375 -0.82 6.36 -17.07
CA LEU A 375 -1.25 4.99 -16.79
C LEU A 375 -1.02 4.61 -15.33
N LEU A 376 0.13 4.98 -14.75
CA LEU A 376 0.40 4.76 -13.32
C LEU A 376 -0.56 5.55 -12.43
N GLN A 377 -0.94 6.77 -12.78
CA GLN A 377 -1.93 7.53 -12.01
C GLN A 377 -3.28 6.82 -11.99
N HIS A 378 -3.79 6.39 -13.15
CA HIS A 378 -5.04 5.63 -13.21
C HIS A 378 -4.96 4.30 -12.44
N LEU A 379 -3.83 3.60 -12.52
CA LEU A 379 -3.64 2.36 -11.78
C LEU A 379 -3.58 2.60 -10.26
N ARG A 380 -2.96 3.69 -9.81
CA ARG A 380 -2.94 4.11 -8.40
C ARG A 380 -4.34 4.45 -7.89
N ASP A 381 -5.10 5.22 -8.66
CA ASP A 381 -6.46 5.62 -8.28
C ASP A 381 -7.40 4.40 -8.23
N PHE A 382 -7.22 3.43 -9.13
CA PHE A 382 -7.95 2.16 -9.09
C PHE A 382 -7.58 1.33 -7.85
N VAL A 383 -6.28 1.05 -7.65
CA VAL A 383 -5.81 0.16 -6.58
C VAL A 383 -6.11 0.70 -5.19
N SER A 384 -5.98 2.02 -5.00
CA SER A 384 -6.04 2.66 -3.69
C SER A 384 -7.32 3.46 -3.45
N GLY A 385 -8.06 3.80 -4.51
CA GLY A 385 -9.30 4.56 -4.43
C GLY A 385 -10.57 3.74 -4.68
N ASP A 386 -10.44 2.44 -4.98
CA ASP A 386 -11.54 1.57 -5.43
C ASP A 386 -12.32 2.16 -6.62
N ASP A 387 -11.63 2.92 -7.47
CA ASP A 387 -12.22 3.59 -8.63
C ASP A 387 -12.17 2.67 -9.86
N LEU A 388 -13.25 1.93 -10.11
CA LEU A 388 -13.41 1.11 -11.31
C LEU A 388 -13.34 1.96 -12.60
N GLN A 389 -13.76 3.22 -12.56
CA GLN A 389 -13.61 4.13 -13.71
C GLN A 389 -12.14 4.47 -13.97
N ALA A 390 -11.30 4.53 -12.93
CA ALA A 390 -9.85 4.66 -13.12
C ALA A 390 -9.28 3.43 -13.83
N PHE A 391 -9.75 2.23 -13.51
CA PHE A 391 -9.37 1.02 -14.24
C PHE A 391 -9.79 1.10 -15.72
N PHE A 392 -11.01 1.55 -16.02
CA PHE A 392 -11.43 1.74 -17.42
C PHE A 392 -10.63 2.83 -18.15
N ARG A 393 -10.27 3.92 -17.49
CA ARG A 393 -9.35 4.91 -18.05
C ARG A 393 -7.99 4.29 -18.35
N PHE A 394 -7.46 3.46 -17.45
CA PHE A 394 -6.24 2.70 -17.69
C PHE A 394 -6.38 1.79 -18.94
N THR A 395 -7.41 0.94 -19.00
CA THR A 395 -7.57 -0.02 -20.10
C THR A 395 -7.90 0.64 -21.44
N SER A 396 -8.48 1.84 -21.44
CA SER A 396 -8.69 2.63 -22.67
C SER A 396 -7.39 3.22 -23.24
N LEU A 397 -6.43 3.59 -22.39
CA LEU A 397 -5.16 4.21 -22.78
C LEU A 397 -4.05 3.18 -23.01
N PHE A 398 -4.10 2.06 -22.28
CA PHE A 398 -3.09 1.01 -22.33
C PHE A 398 -2.83 0.44 -23.73
N PRO A 399 -3.83 0.23 -24.62
CA PRO A 399 -3.62 -0.23 -25.99
C PRO A 399 -2.60 0.60 -26.78
N SER A 400 -2.68 1.92 -26.70
CA SER A 400 -1.78 2.83 -27.42
C SER A 400 -0.35 2.73 -26.89
N TYR A 401 -0.20 2.63 -25.56
CA TYR A 401 1.09 2.36 -24.92
C TYR A 401 1.66 1.00 -25.33
N TYR A 402 0.83 -0.06 -25.29
CA TYR A 402 1.21 -1.41 -25.67
C TYR A 402 1.76 -1.45 -27.10
N MET A 403 1.03 -0.87 -28.05
CA MET A 403 1.43 -0.83 -29.46
C MET A 403 2.73 -0.06 -29.66
N GLY A 404 2.86 1.15 -29.10
CA GLY A 404 4.06 1.97 -29.24
C GLY A 404 5.30 1.31 -28.64
N MET A 405 5.15 0.58 -27.54
CA MET A 405 6.25 -0.19 -26.95
C MET A 405 6.63 -1.42 -27.78
N LYS A 406 5.64 -2.12 -28.38
CA LYS A 406 5.91 -3.26 -29.26
C LYS A 406 6.60 -2.85 -30.55
N GLU A 407 6.25 -1.71 -31.14
CA GLU A 407 6.96 -1.14 -32.29
C GLU A 407 8.43 -0.86 -31.99
N ARG A 408 8.74 -0.48 -30.74
CA ARG A 408 10.11 -0.30 -30.23
C ARG A 408 10.77 -1.61 -29.80
N ASN A 409 10.20 -2.77 -30.15
CA ASN A 409 10.64 -4.10 -29.75
C ASN A 409 10.74 -4.34 -28.23
N LYS A 410 10.04 -3.54 -27.41
CA LYS A 410 10.01 -3.71 -25.96
C LYS A 410 8.96 -4.73 -25.53
N TYR A 411 9.26 -5.46 -24.47
CA TYR A 411 8.28 -6.33 -23.83
C TYR A 411 7.26 -5.48 -23.05
N VAL A 412 6.01 -5.91 -23.10
CA VAL A 412 4.87 -5.27 -22.40
C VAL A 412 3.96 -6.40 -21.94
N ARG A 413 3.50 -6.31 -20.69
CA ARG A 413 2.59 -7.25 -20.06
C ARG A 413 1.20 -6.62 -19.96
N PRO A 414 0.19 -7.16 -20.67
CA PRO A 414 -1.22 -6.84 -20.43
C PRO A 414 -1.77 -7.64 -19.24
N PHE A 415 -2.89 -7.20 -18.67
CA PHE A 415 -3.69 -8.01 -17.73
C PHE A 415 -4.25 -9.26 -18.40
N SER A 416 -4.49 -10.31 -17.62
CA SER A 416 -5.18 -11.51 -18.07
C SER A 416 -6.70 -11.32 -18.14
N THR A 417 -7.40 -12.15 -18.91
CA THR A 417 -8.87 -12.18 -18.90
C THR A 417 -9.41 -12.56 -17.53
N LEU A 418 -8.74 -13.50 -16.85
CA LEU A 418 -9.07 -13.90 -15.50
C LEU A 418 -9.03 -12.71 -14.53
N PHE A 419 -8.00 -11.87 -14.62
CA PHE A 419 -7.92 -10.66 -13.79
C PHE A 419 -9.10 -9.72 -14.03
N VAL A 420 -9.42 -9.45 -15.30
CA VAL A 420 -10.56 -8.58 -15.63
C VAL A 420 -11.86 -9.19 -15.13
N GLU A 421 -12.07 -10.49 -15.32
CA GLU A 421 -13.26 -11.20 -14.87
C GLU A 421 -13.45 -11.14 -13.36
N ARG A 422 -12.43 -11.56 -12.60
CA ARG A 422 -12.48 -11.56 -11.14
C ARG A 422 -12.67 -10.16 -10.56
N LEU A 423 -12.04 -9.15 -11.17
CA LEU A 423 -12.24 -7.77 -10.79
C LEU A 423 -13.70 -7.30 -11.01
N MET A 424 -14.31 -7.63 -12.14
CA MET A 424 -15.70 -7.22 -12.40
C MET A 424 -16.66 -7.93 -11.44
N MET A 425 -16.45 -9.22 -11.21
CA MET A 425 -17.26 -10.00 -10.25
C MET A 425 -17.16 -9.44 -8.82
N SER A 426 -15.97 -9.03 -8.39
CA SER A 426 -15.76 -8.53 -7.03
C SER A 426 -16.21 -7.08 -6.81
N THR A 427 -16.38 -6.31 -7.89
CA THR A 427 -16.80 -4.91 -7.81
C THR A 427 -18.30 -4.73 -7.99
N ASP A 428 -18.93 -5.46 -8.91
CA ASP A 428 -20.38 -5.48 -9.10
C ASP A 428 -20.82 -6.80 -9.75
N ILE A 429 -21.52 -7.63 -8.97
CA ILE A 429 -22.03 -8.93 -9.42
C ILE A 429 -22.94 -8.82 -10.64
N ASN A 430 -23.60 -7.68 -10.87
CA ASN A 430 -24.45 -7.48 -12.04
C ASN A 430 -23.64 -7.41 -13.34
N LEU A 431 -22.35 -7.07 -13.28
CA LEU A 431 -21.45 -7.05 -14.44
C LEU A 431 -21.06 -8.45 -14.89
N TYR A 432 -21.26 -9.48 -14.05
CA TYR A 432 -20.98 -10.87 -14.41
C TYR A 432 -21.82 -11.33 -15.62
N GLU A 433 -23.07 -10.89 -15.73
CA GLU A 433 -23.93 -11.24 -16.87
C GLU A 433 -23.34 -10.77 -18.21
N ILE A 434 -22.67 -9.62 -18.23
CA ILE A 434 -21.98 -9.11 -19.44
C ILE A 434 -20.86 -10.06 -19.85
N LEU A 435 -20.11 -10.61 -18.88
CA LEU A 435 -18.99 -11.52 -19.15
C LEU A 435 -19.45 -12.90 -19.61
N MET A 436 -20.65 -13.34 -19.20
CA MET A 436 -21.22 -14.64 -19.58
C MET A 436 -21.95 -14.62 -20.92
N ALA A 437 -22.27 -13.43 -21.45
CA ALA A 437 -22.90 -13.27 -22.75
C ALA A 437 -21.98 -13.77 -23.90
N GLU A 438 -22.47 -14.71 -24.72
CA GLU A 438 -21.67 -15.31 -25.78
C GLU A 438 -21.24 -14.25 -26.80
N GLY A 439 -22.18 -13.38 -27.20
CA GLY A 439 -21.94 -12.27 -28.10
C GLY A 439 -20.87 -11.31 -27.58
N PHE A 440 -20.85 -11.03 -26.28
CA PHE A 440 -19.80 -10.22 -25.66
C PHE A 440 -18.42 -10.88 -25.78
N GLN A 441 -18.33 -12.15 -25.40
CA GLN A 441 -17.09 -12.93 -25.50
C GLN A 441 -16.61 -13.01 -26.96
N ASN A 442 -17.54 -13.19 -27.90
CA ASN A 442 -17.26 -13.28 -29.33
C ASN A 442 -16.68 -11.97 -29.88
N VAL A 443 -17.30 -10.83 -29.53
CA VAL A 443 -16.81 -9.49 -29.91
C VAL A 443 -15.46 -9.19 -29.26
N ALA A 444 -15.28 -9.48 -27.97
CA ALA A 444 -14.02 -9.29 -27.27
C ALA A 444 -12.88 -10.15 -27.87
N TYR A 445 -13.17 -11.39 -28.25
CA TYR A 445 -12.26 -12.26 -29.00
C TYR A 445 -11.83 -11.60 -30.32
N ALA A 446 -12.78 -11.07 -31.11
CA ALA A 446 -12.47 -10.43 -32.38
C ALA A 446 -11.61 -9.17 -32.20
N ILE A 447 -11.87 -8.37 -31.16
CA ILE A 447 -11.04 -7.21 -30.79
C ILE A 447 -9.60 -7.67 -30.51
N ARG A 448 -9.42 -8.71 -29.67
CA ARG A 448 -8.10 -9.26 -29.33
C ARG A 448 -7.35 -9.77 -30.55
N GLN A 449 -8.04 -10.52 -31.41
CA GLN A 449 -7.49 -11.05 -32.66
C GLN A 449 -7.04 -9.94 -33.60
N SER A 450 -7.77 -8.82 -33.64
CA SER A 450 -7.48 -7.68 -34.51
C SER A 450 -6.39 -6.74 -33.96
N THR A 451 -5.96 -6.93 -32.72
CA THR A 451 -5.09 -5.99 -32.02
C THR A 451 -3.87 -6.70 -31.44
N ILE A 452 -3.92 -7.14 -30.19
CA ILE A 452 -2.79 -7.74 -29.46
C ILE A 452 -2.27 -8.99 -30.16
N THR A 453 -3.17 -9.90 -30.55
CA THR A 453 -2.77 -11.16 -31.21
C THR A 453 -2.22 -10.90 -32.60
N ALA A 454 -2.84 -10.00 -33.38
CA ALA A 454 -2.30 -9.59 -34.68
C ALA A 454 -0.89 -9.00 -34.56
N GLN A 455 -0.67 -8.12 -33.58
CA GLN A 455 0.63 -7.50 -33.35
C GLN A 455 1.70 -8.52 -32.94
N TYR A 456 1.33 -9.49 -32.10
CA TYR A 456 2.21 -10.59 -31.73
C TYR A 456 2.59 -11.47 -32.94
N ARG A 457 1.61 -11.91 -33.72
CA ARG A 457 1.82 -12.72 -34.94
C ARG A 457 2.69 -12.00 -35.98
N LYS A 458 2.44 -10.71 -36.19
CA LYS A 458 3.26 -9.86 -37.09
C LYS A 458 4.74 -9.88 -36.71
N LYS A 459 5.06 -9.90 -35.42
CA LYS A 459 6.45 -10.01 -34.92
C LYS A 459 7.06 -11.40 -35.17
N GLN A 460 6.25 -12.46 -35.15
CA GLN A 460 6.67 -13.82 -35.49
C GLN A 460 6.78 -14.07 -37.00
N GLY A 461 6.55 -13.05 -37.83
CA GLY A 461 6.58 -13.16 -39.29
C GLY A 461 5.23 -13.55 -39.91
N ASP A 462 4.23 -13.88 -39.08
CA ASP A 462 2.87 -14.13 -39.55
C ASP A 462 2.11 -12.81 -39.75
N ARG A 463 2.06 -12.37 -41.01
CA ARG A 463 1.33 -11.18 -41.46
C ARG A 463 0.04 -11.57 -42.20
N LYS A 464 -0.66 -12.60 -41.74
CA LYS A 464 -1.97 -13.00 -42.30
C LYS A 464 -3.03 -11.92 -42.12
N TYR A 465 -2.97 -11.14 -41.05
CA TYR A 465 -4.00 -10.17 -40.73
C TYR A 465 -3.40 -8.84 -40.31
N ASP A 466 -4.13 -7.76 -40.56
CA ASP A 466 -3.71 -6.41 -40.23
C ASP A 466 -3.97 -6.07 -38.76
N VAL A 467 -3.12 -5.18 -38.23
CA VAL A 467 -3.21 -4.69 -36.85
C VAL A 467 -4.06 -3.42 -36.84
N ARG A 468 -5.17 -3.44 -36.08
CA ARG A 468 -6.09 -2.30 -35.98
C ARG A 468 -5.70 -1.37 -34.85
N TYR A 469 -4.85 -0.39 -35.16
CA TYR A 469 -4.47 0.66 -34.22
C TYR A 469 -5.66 1.57 -33.90
N GLY A 470 -5.75 2.04 -32.65
CA GLY A 470 -6.79 2.98 -32.22
C GLY A 470 -8.19 2.39 -31.99
N LEU A 471 -8.42 1.11 -32.29
CA LEU A 471 -9.74 0.47 -32.15
C LEU A 471 -10.35 0.65 -30.75
N GLY A 472 -9.61 0.36 -29.68
CA GLY A 472 -10.11 0.54 -28.31
C GLY A 472 -10.51 1.98 -27.98
N GLN A 473 -9.70 2.96 -28.41
CA GLN A 473 -10.01 4.39 -28.19
C GLN A 473 -11.24 4.83 -28.99
N GLU A 474 -11.40 4.33 -30.22
CA GLU A 474 -12.58 4.58 -31.04
C GLU A 474 -13.84 4.02 -30.37
N LEU A 475 -13.80 2.77 -29.92
CA LEU A 475 -14.92 2.10 -29.26
C LEU A 475 -15.32 2.82 -27.96
N VAL A 476 -14.37 3.15 -27.08
CA VAL A 476 -14.66 3.91 -25.83
C VAL A 476 -15.17 5.33 -26.13
N ARG A 477 -14.64 6.01 -27.15
CA ARG A 477 -15.14 7.34 -27.52
C ARG A 477 -16.58 7.27 -28.03
N LYS A 478 -16.90 6.23 -28.82
CA LYS A 478 -18.22 6.01 -29.41
C LYS A 478 -19.23 5.45 -28.42
N SER A 479 -18.78 4.74 -27.37
CA SER A 479 -19.63 4.20 -26.30
C SER A 479 -20.36 5.27 -25.48
N ARG A 480 -19.96 6.54 -25.57
CA ARG A 480 -20.70 7.68 -24.97
C ARG A 480 -22.11 7.86 -25.52
N TYR A 481 -22.37 7.36 -26.73
CA TYR A 481 -23.68 7.46 -27.38
C TYR A 481 -24.06 6.09 -27.95
N PRO A 482 -25.14 5.45 -27.47
CA PRO A 482 -25.49 4.07 -27.84
C PRO A 482 -25.53 3.80 -29.35
N ALA A 483 -26.19 4.69 -30.12
CA ALA A 483 -26.31 4.54 -31.57
C ALA A 483 -24.94 4.59 -32.29
N ASP A 484 -24.08 5.52 -31.88
CA ASP A 484 -22.73 5.68 -32.39
C ASP A 484 -21.86 4.46 -32.08
N PHE A 485 -22.05 3.88 -30.90
CA PHE A 485 -21.35 2.67 -30.48
C PHE A 485 -21.77 1.46 -31.30
N MET A 486 -23.07 1.25 -31.49
CA MET A 486 -23.60 0.17 -32.33
C MET A 486 -23.12 0.30 -33.76
N VAL A 487 -23.13 1.51 -34.34
CA VAL A 487 -22.56 1.75 -35.67
C VAL A 487 -21.08 1.39 -35.72
N ALA A 488 -20.29 1.74 -34.71
CA ALA A 488 -18.88 1.39 -34.65
C ALA A 488 -18.66 -0.13 -34.58
N LEU A 489 -19.45 -0.85 -33.77
CA LEU A 489 -19.38 -2.31 -33.64
C LEU A 489 -19.81 -3.04 -34.92
N SER A 490 -20.90 -2.63 -35.56
CA SER A 490 -21.33 -3.21 -36.84
C SER A 490 -20.28 -2.98 -37.94
N ASN A 491 -19.71 -1.78 -38.02
CA ASN A 491 -18.63 -1.49 -38.96
C ASN A 491 -17.37 -2.33 -38.67
N PHE A 492 -17.04 -2.53 -37.39
CA PHE A 492 -15.94 -3.41 -36.99
C PHE A 492 -16.20 -4.85 -37.42
N MET A 493 -17.40 -5.40 -37.14
CA MET A 493 -17.82 -6.73 -37.55
C MET A 493 -17.70 -6.93 -39.05
N HIS A 494 -18.25 -6.02 -39.87
CA HIS A 494 -18.18 -6.12 -41.32
C HIS A 494 -16.73 -6.16 -41.82
N LYS A 495 -15.90 -5.23 -41.35
CA LYS A 495 -14.49 -5.18 -41.74
C LYS A 495 -13.71 -6.40 -41.26
N PHE A 496 -14.01 -6.95 -40.08
CA PHE A 496 -13.34 -8.12 -39.53
C PHE A 496 -13.69 -9.39 -40.31
N ASN A 497 -14.98 -9.58 -40.60
CA ASN A 497 -15.45 -10.73 -41.36
C ASN A 497 -14.99 -10.70 -42.82
N ALA A 498 -14.97 -9.51 -43.45
CA ALA A 498 -14.46 -9.35 -44.82
C ALA A 498 -12.96 -9.70 -44.91
N GLU A 499 -12.16 -9.28 -43.93
CA GLU A 499 -10.74 -9.63 -43.83
C GLU A 499 -10.57 -11.16 -43.64
N ASN A 500 -11.37 -11.79 -42.78
CA ASN A 500 -11.35 -13.25 -42.63
C ASN A 500 -11.66 -13.97 -43.94
N ALA A 501 -12.72 -13.55 -44.67
CA ALA A 501 -13.10 -14.15 -45.95
C ALA A 501 -11.99 -14.01 -47.00
N GLN A 502 -11.41 -12.81 -47.13
CA GLN A 502 -10.30 -12.57 -48.05
C GLN A 502 -9.08 -13.47 -47.74
N ILE A 503 -8.76 -13.69 -46.47
CA ILE A 503 -7.66 -14.57 -46.07
C ILE A 503 -8.00 -16.04 -46.32
N MET A 504 -9.24 -16.47 -46.12
CA MET A 504 -9.70 -17.82 -46.45
C MET A 504 -9.59 -18.13 -47.94
N GLU A 505 -9.80 -17.13 -48.81
CA GLU A 505 -9.65 -17.27 -50.26
C GLU A 505 -8.17 -17.29 -50.71
N THR A 506 -7.30 -16.55 -50.01
CA THR A 506 -5.94 -16.26 -50.50
C THR A 506 -4.82 -17.03 -49.78
N ARG A 507 -5.08 -17.60 -48.59
CA ARG A 507 -4.06 -18.25 -47.76
C ARG A 507 -4.60 -19.50 -47.07
N GLY A 508 -3.71 -20.47 -46.80
CA GLY A 508 -4.06 -21.66 -46.02
C GLY A 508 -4.29 -21.36 -44.53
N GLY A 509 -5.15 -22.17 -43.90
CA GLY A 509 -5.54 -22.07 -42.48
C GLY A 509 -4.38 -22.20 -41.48
N PRO A 510 -4.65 -22.09 -40.17
CA PRO A 510 -5.96 -21.91 -39.52
C PRO A 510 -6.52 -20.48 -39.63
N TYR A 511 -7.86 -20.34 -39.57
CA TYR A 511 -8.59 -19.08 -39.69
C TYR A 511 -9.17 -18.60 -38.35
N ARG A 512 -9.47 -17.30 -38.25
CA ARG A 512 -10.18 -16.73 -37.10
C ARG A 512 -11.67 -17.00 -37.23
N ARG A 513 -12.37 -17.17 -36.10
CA ARG A 513 -13.84 -17.26 -36.09
C ARG A 513 -14.45 -15.91 -36.47
N SER A 514 -15.40 -15.92 -37.40
CA SER A 514 -16.19 -14.74 -37.79
C SER A 514 -17.24 -14.39 -36.74
N LEU A 515 -17.57 -13.10 -36.65
CA LEU A 515 -18.66 -12.59 -35.84
C LEU A 515 -20.01 -12.81 -36.53
N LYS A 516 -21.05 -13.05 -35.75
CA LYS A 516 -22.44 -13.20 -36.22
C LYS A 516 -23.24 -11.95 -35.89
N THR A 517 -24.33 -11.72 -36.62
CA THR A 517 -25.28 -10.64 -36.29
C THR A 517 -25.87 -10.80 -34.89
N SER A 518 -26.11 -12.06 -34.46
CA SER A 518 -26.58 -12.38 -33.11
C SER A 518 -25.63 -11.89 -32.01
N ASP A 519 -24.31 -11.86 -32.28
CA ASP A 519 -23.33 -11.35 -31.31
C ASP A 519 -23.56 -9.85 -31.06
N ILE A 520 -23.92 -9.10 -32.10
CA ILE A 520 -24.19 -7.65 -32.02
C ILE A 520 -25.56 -7.38 -31.40
N GLU A 521 -26.56 -8.22 -31.69
CA GLU A 521 -27.89 -8.15 -31.07
C GLU A 521 -27.82 -8.35 -29.55
N GLU A 522 -27.00 -9.29 -29.09
CA GLU A 522 -26.78 -9.51 -27.65
C GLU A 522 -26.06 -8.33 -27.00
N ILE A 523 -25.08 -7.72 -27.67
CA ILE A 523 -24.48 -6.46 -27.20
C ILE A 523 -25.53 -5.35 -27.08
N ALA A 524 -26.48 -5.25 -28.02
CA ALA A 524 -27.55 -4.26 -27.93
C ALA A 524 -28.41 -4.45 -26.67
N GLN A 525 -28.75 -5.71 -26.34
CA GLN A 525 -29.49 -6.04 -25.11
C GLN A 525 -28.69 -5.67 -23.85
N LEU A 526 -27.38 -5.92 -23.85
CA LEU A 526 -26.51 -5.51 -22.74
C LEU A 526 -26.42 -3.98 -22.62
N ILE A 527 -26.39 -3.25 -23.74
CA ILE A 527 -26.39 -1.79 -23.73
C ILE A 527 -27.69 -1.24 -23.15
N ASP A 528 -28.84 -1.83 -23.51
CA ASP A 528 -30.14 -1.43 -22.98
C ASP A 528 -30.22 -1.64 -21.47
N LYS A 529 -29.57 -2.70 -20.94
CA LYS A 529 -29.56 -3.02 -19.50
C LYS A 529 -28.52 -2.23 -18.69
N TYR A 530 -27.29 -2.11 -19.19
CA TYR A 530 -26.13 -1.62 -18.42
C TYR A 530 -25.60 -0.26 -18.89
N GLY A 531 -26.09 0.24 -20.03
CA GLY A 531 -25.60 1.45 -20.67
C GLY A 531 -24.39 1.19 -21.57
N SER A 532 -24.32 1.95 -22.66
CA SER A 532 -23.29 1.75 -23.69
C SER A 532 -21.87 2.01 -23.19
N GLU A 533 -21.68 2.96 -22.27
CA GLU A 533 -20.35 3.31 -21.76
C GLU A 533 -19.74 2.16 -20.93
N VAL A 534 -20.53 1.51 -20.06
CA VAL A 534 -20.10 0.36 -19.26
C VAL A 534 -19.72 -0.81 -20.17
N VAL A 535 -20.63 -1.20 -21.07
CA VAL A 535 -20.40 -2.31 -22.00
C VAL A 535 -19.19 -2.04 -22.90
N GLY A 536 -19.04 -0.82 -23.41
CA GLY A 536 -17.90 -0.43 -24.24
C GLY A 536 -16.57 -0.46 -23.51
N ASN A 537 -16.53 0.03 -22.27
CA ASN A 537 -15.33 -0.02 -21.44
C ASN A 537 -14.95 -1.47 -21.08
N MET A 538 -15.93 -2.32 -20.76
CA MET A 538 -15.70 -3.74 -20.48
C MET A 538 -15.21 -4.49 -21.72
N LEU A 539 -15.81 -4.25 -22.90
CA LEU A 539 -15.36 -4.87 -24.15
C LEU A 539 -13.90 -4.53 -24.46
N VAL A 540 -13.47 -3.29 -24.19
CA VAL A 540 -12.07 -2.88 -24.40
C VAL A 540 -11.16 -3.47 -23.32
N ALA A 541 -11.54 -3.44 -22.04
CA ALA A 541 -10.77 -4.06 -20.97
C ALA A 541 -10.54 -5.56 -21.23
N TYR A 542 -11.59 -6.31 -21.55
CA TYR A 542 -11.54 -7.75 -21.78
C TYR A 542 -10.94 -8.10 -23.16
N GLY A 543 -11.25 -7.32 -24.20
CA GLY A 543 -10.73 -7.51 -25.55
C GLY A 543 -9.23 -7.24 -25.68
N TYR A 544 -8.65 -6.39 -24.82
CA TYR A 544 -7.21 -6.15 -24.75
C TYR A 544 -6.52 -6.92 -23.60
N ALA A 545 -7.23 -7.77 -22.88
CA ALA A 545 -6.61 -8.71 -21.95
C ALA A 545 -5.93 -9.86 -22.72
N ARG A 546 -4.88 -10.45 -22.15
CA ARG A 546 -4.30 -11.71 -22.66
C ARG A 546 -5.13 -12.89 -22.19
N LEU A 547 -5.13 -13.97 -22.98
CA LEU A 547 -5.55 -15.26 -22.45
C LEU A 547 -4.53 -15.73 -21.40
N PRO A 548 -4.97 -16.53 -20.41
CA PRO A 548 -4.06 -17.29 -19.56
C PRO A 548 -3.16 -18.19 -20.43
N ARG A 549 -1.96 -18.52 -19.95
CA ARG A 549 -1.11 -19.55 -20.55
C ARG A 549 -1.58 -20.93 -20.10
N GLU A 550 -1.21 -22.01 -20.78
CA GLU A 550 -1.52 -23.38 -20.33
C GLU A 550 -1.09 -23.64 -18.88
N ASP A 551 0.05 -23.08 -18.45
CA ASP A 551 0.51 -23.13 -17.05
C ASP A 551 -0.43 -22.37 -16.09
N ASP A 552 -1.00 -21.24 -16.55
CA ASP A 552 -1.99 -20.47 -15.80
C ASP A 552 -3.32 -21.25 -15.73
N GLU A 553 -3.76 -21.87 -16.83
CA GLU A 553 -5.00 -22.66 -16.92
C GLU A 553 -4.97 -23.91 -16.04
N THR A 554 -3.82 -24.59 -15.95
CA THR A 554 -3.66 -25.78 -15.11
C THR A 554 -3.76 -25.41 -13.62
N ALA A 555 -3.09 -24.31 -13.21
CA ALA A 555 -3.18 -23.82 -11.84
C ALA A 555 -4.60 -23.32 -11.48
N ILE A 556 -5.31 -22.71 -12.44
CA ILE A 556 -6.70 -22.27 -12.25
C ILE A 556 -7.65 -23.46 -12.14
N ALA A 557 -7.52 -24.46 -13.01
CA ALA A 557 -8.36 -25.65 -13.00
C ALA A 557 -8.17 -26.47 -11.71
N GLU A 558 -6.94 -26.59 -11.21
CA GLU A 558 -6.64 -27.22 -9.92
C GLU A 558 -7.31 -26.45 -8.76
N LEU A 559 -7.29 -25.12 -8.78
CA LEU A 559 -7.94 -24.27 -7.78
C LEU A 559 -9.48 -24.31 -7.87
N GLU A 560 -10.06 -24.33 -9.06
CA GLU A 560 -11.51 -24.42 -9.27
C GLU A 560 -12.05 -25.78 -8.83
N GLN A 561 -11.30 -26.86 -9.07
CA GLN A 561 -11.64 -28.20 -8.59
C GLN A 561 -11.55 -28.29 -7.05
N GLU A 562 -10.54 -27.66 -6.44
CA GLU A 562 -10.49 -27.53 -4.97
C GLU A 562 -11.65 -26.71 -4.38
N ILE A 563 -12.17 -25.71 -5.11
CA ILE A 563 -13.33 -24.92 -4.69
C ILE A 563 -14.62 -25.76 -4.75
N GLU A 564 -14.79 -26.57 -5.80
CA GLU A 564 -15.94 -27.47 -5.94
C GLU A 564 -15.90 -28.62 -4.92
N ASP A 565 -14.72 -29.11 -4.55
CA ASP A 565 -14.55 -30.21 -3.60
C ASP A 565 -14.65 -29.77 -2.12
N ASN A 566 -14.48 -28.47 -1.81
CA ASN A 566 -14.50 -27.93 -0.44
C ASN A 566 -15.67 -26.97 -0.13
N GLY A 567 -16.53 -26.66 -1.10
CA GLY A 567 -17.80 -25.94 -0.91
C GLY A 567 -18.95 -26.88 -0.60
#